data_AF-A0A128A2Y8-F1
#
_entry.id   AF-A0A128A2Y8-F1
#
_cell.length_a   1.000
_cell.length_b   1.000
_cell.length_c   1.000
_cell.angle_alpha   90.00
_cell.angle_beta   90.00
_cell.angle_gamma   90.00
#
_symmetry.space_group_name_H-M   'P 1'
#
loop_
_entity.id
_entity.type
_entity.pdbx_description
1 polymer ?
#
loop_
_entity_poly.entity_id
_entity_poly.type
_entity_poly.pdbx_seq_one_letter_code
_entity_poly.pdbx_strand_id
1 'polypeptide(L)' 'MTHRLTLGGKLPSFSEIFTEYLSDISLEVEAIKLRNIKSDADGVNEHLARIDNALKGIMDAKLALAESLRNSQSQN' A
#
# COMPACT_ATOMS: atom_id res chain seq x y z
N MET A 1 8.19 -0.95 8.00
CA MET A 1 8.01 -2.31 8.55
C MET A 1 7.63 -3.22 7.39
N THR A 2 8.41 -4.27 7.12
CA THR A 2 8.06 -5.26 6.08
C THR A 2 7.06 -6.25 6.67
N HIS A 3 5.76 -6.00 6.47
CA HIS A 3 4.70 -6.94 6.85
C HIS A 3 4.74 -8.15 5.91
N ARG A 4 5.44 -9.20 6.34
CA ARG A 4 5.35 -10.54 5.76
C ARG A 4 4.47 -11.39 6.68
N LEU A 5 3.15 -11.20 6.60
CA LEU A 5 2.19 -12.11 7.19
C LEU A 5 2.03 -13.32 6.27
N THR A 6 2.95 -14.28 6.38
CA THR A 6 2.78 -15.61 5.76
C THR A 6 1.95 -16.51 6.68
N LEU A 7 0.64 -16.28 6.72
CA LEU A 7 -0.32 -17.26 7.26
C LEU A 7 -0.60 -18.29 6.16
N GLY A 8 0.10 -19.43 6.20
CA GLY A 8 -0.33 -20.66 5.50
C GLY A 8 -0.42 -20.59 3.97
N GLY A 9 0.70 -20.35 3.29
CA GLY A 9 0.97 -20.95 1.97
C GLY A 9 0.31 -20.33 0.72
N LYS A 10 -0.39 -19.21 0.80
CA LYS A 10 -0.89 -18.49 -0.38
C LYS A 10 -0.32 -17.08 -0.44
N LEU A 11 0.25 -16.71 -1.60
CA LEU A 11 0.58 -15.31 -1.89
C LEU A 11 -0.70 -14.48 -1.83
N PRO A 12 -0.71 -13.33 -1.13
CA PRO A 12 -1.89 -12.48 -1.06
C PRO A 12 -2.28 -12.02 -2.47
N SER A 13 -3.57 -12.05 -2.75
CA SER A 13 -4.15 -11.52 -3.98
C SER A 13 -3.97 -10.01 -4.04
N PHE A 14 -4.02 -9.46 -5.26
CA PHE A 14 -4.02 -8.00 -5.44
C PHE A 14 -5.13 -7.33 -4.62
N SER A 15 -6.31 -7.94 -4.51
CA SER A 15 -7.43 -7.38 -3.75
C SER A 15 -7.11 -7.26 -2.25
N GLU A 16 -6.43 -8.26 -1.68
CA GLU A 16 -6.03 -8.25 -0.27
C GLU A 16 -4.98 -7.16 -0.02
N ILE A 17 -3.94 -7.11 -0.85
CA ILE A 17 -2.86 -6.09 -0.75
C ILE A 17 -3.44 -4.68 -0.95
N PHE A 18 -4.33 -4.50 -1.93
CA PHE A 18 -4.98 -3.23 -2.20
C PHE A 18 -5.80 -2.74 -1.00
N THR A 19 -6.56 -3.64 -0.38
CA THR A 19 -7.39 -3.31 0.79
C THR A 19 -6.54 -2.92 1.99
N GLU A 20 -5.42 -3.61 2.22
CA GLU A 20 -4.46 -3.30 3.28
C GLU A 20 -3.88 -1.88 3.11
N TYR A 21 -3.28 -1.59 1.95
CA TYR A 21 -2.70 -0.27 1.71
C TYR A 21 -3.74 0.86 1.70
N LEU A 22 -4.97 0.60 1.24
CA LEU A 22 -6.05 1.59 1.31
C LEU A 22 -6.49 1.89 2.75
N SER A 23 -6.51 0.86 3.61
CA SER A 23 -6.74 1.02 5.05
C SER A 23 -5.64 1.86 5.69
N ASP A 24 -4.36 1.58 5.37
CA ASP A 24 -3.23 2.36 5.87
C ASP A 24 -3.33 3.84 5.46
N ILE A 25 -3.58 4.11 4.17
CA ILE A 25 -3.78 5.47 3.67
C ILE A 25 -4.90 6.18 4.43
N SER A 26 -6.02 5.49 4.70
CA SER A 26 -7.15 6.06 5.43
C SER A 26 -6.75 6.47 6.85
N LEU A 27 -5.97 5.64 7.55
CA LEU A 27 -5.45 5.96 8.88
C LEU A 27 -4.48 7.14 8.87
N GLU A 28 -3.57 7.19 7.89
CA GLU A 28 -2.61 8.29 7.76
C GLU A 28 -3.32 9.63 7.45
N VAL A 29 -4.38 9.61 6.63
CA VAL A 29 -5.22 10.79 6.37
C VAL A 29 -5.94 11.26 7.63
N GLU A 30 -6.52 10.36 8.42
CA GLU A 30 -7.13 10.73 9.71
C GLU A 30 -6.09 11.31 10.68
N ALA A 31 -4.88 10.76 10.73
CA ALA A 31 -3.80 11.29 11.55
C ALA A 31 -3.40 12.72 11.14
N ILE A 32 -3.37 13.04 9.84
CA ILE A 32 -3.13 14.40 9.35
C ILE A 32 -4.23 15.36 9.79
N LYS A 33 -5.51 14.95 9.71
CA LYS A 33 -6.65 15.80 10.11
C LYS A 33 -6.60 16.23 11.58
N LEU A 34 -6.05 15.38 12.44
CA LEU A 34 -5.90 15.66 13.88
C LEU A 34 -4.75 16.62 14.19
N ARG A 35 -3.89 16.94 13.22
CA ARG A 35 -2.73 17.81 13.39
C ARG A 35 -3.00 19.23 12.90
N ASN A 36 -2.42 20.21 13.58
CA ASN A 36 -2.39 21.60 13.12
C ASN A 36 -1.17 21.81 12.22
N ILE A 37 -1.41 21.91 10.91
CA ILE A 37 -0.36 22.07 9.87
C ILE A 37 0.58 23.25 10.14
N LYS A 38 0.09 24.31 10.80
CA LYS A 38 0.91 25.50 11.09
C LYS A 38 1.98 25.27 12.17
N SER A 39 1.78 24.28 13.04
CA SER A 39 2.70 23.98 14.15
C SER A 39 3.43 22.64 14.01
N ASP A 40 3.03 21.80 13.05
CA ASP A 40 3.50 20.42 12.94
C ASP A 40 3.63 19.99 11.47
N ALA A 41 4.33 20.80 10.68
CA ALA A 41 4.56 20.53 9.27
C ALA A 41 5.39 19.24 9.06
N ASP A 42 6.37 18.97 9.93
CA ASP A 42 7.22 17.78 9.85
C ASP A 42 6.42 16.50 10.10
N GLY A 43 5.55 16.48 11.12
CA GLY A 43 4.68 15.34 11.37
C GLY A 43 3.71 15.09 10.21
N VAL A 44 3.17 16.15 9.60
CA VAL A 44 2.34 16.03 8.39
C VAL A 44 3.14 15.47 7.22
N ASN A 45 4.38 15.90 7.01
CA ASN A 45 5.25 15.39 5.95
C ASN A 45 5.57 13.90 6.12
N GLU A 46 5.76 13.42 7.35
CA GLU A 46 5.95 12.00 7.63
C GLU A 46 4.72 11.16 7.22
N HIS A 47 3.52 11.63 7.55
CA HIS A 47 2.27 10.96 7.16
C HIS A 47 2.10 10.95 5.63
N LEU A 48 2.41 12.06 4.96
CA LEU A 48 2.40 12.14 3.48
C LEU A 48 3.40 11.15 2.85
N ALA A 49 4.59 11.00 3.43
CA ALA A 49 5.58 10.03 2.95
C ALA A 49 5.09 8.58 3.10
N ARG A 50 4.34 8.26 4.16
CA ARG A 50 3.73 6.94 4.33
C ARG A 50 2.62 6.67 3.32
N ILE A 51 1.78 7.68 3.02
CA ILE A 51 0.78 7.60 1.95
C ILE A 51 1.44 7.35 0.59
N ASP A 52 2.50 8.07 0.26
CA ASP A 52 3.26 7.87 -0.99
C ASP A 52 3.82 6.44 -1.09
N ASN A 53 4.37 5.91 0.00
CA ASN A 53 4.87 4.53 0.04
C ASN A 53 3.74 3.49 -0.13
N ALA A 54 2.58 3.69 0.49
CA ALA A 54 1.44 2.81 0.33
C ALA A 54 0.90 2.80 -1.12
N LEU A 55 0.84 3.97 -1.75
CA LEU A 55 0.46 4.09 -3.17
C LEU A 55 1.45 3.37 -4.09
N LYS A 56 2.75 3.48 -3.83
CA LYS A 56 3.78 2.69 -4.55
C LYS A 56 3.58 1.20 -4.37
N GLY A 57 3.28 0.75 -3.14
CA GLY A 57 2.97 -0.66 -2.86
C GLY A 57 1.76 -1.18 -3.66
N ILE A 58 0.71 -0.36 -3.83
CA ILE A 58 -0.44 -0.70 -4.68
C ILE A 58 -0.02 -0.82 -6.16
N MET A 59 0.78 0.13 -6.66
CA MET A 59 1.28 0.07 -8.04
C MET A 59 2.11 -1.19 -8.29
N ASP A 60 3.05 -1.51 -7.40
CA ASP A 60 3.89 -2.69 -7.51
C ASP A 60 3.06 -3.98 -7.51
N ALA A 61 2.05 -4.07 -6.63
CA ALA A 61 1.13 -5.20 -6.60
C ALA A 61 0.32 -5.33 -7.91
N LYS A 62 -0.08 -4.20 -8.51
CA LYS A 62 -0.82 -4.20 -9.79
C LYS A 62 0.08 -4.64 -10.95
N LEU A 63 1.33 -4.17 -10.98
CA LEU A 63 2.32 -4.57 -11.98
C LEU A 63 2.61 -6.06 -11.88
N ALA A 64 2.86 -6.58 -10.68
CA ALA A 64 3.07 -8.00 -10.45
C ALA A 64 1.89 -8.87 -10.93
N LEU A 65 0.65 -8.42 -10.69
CA LEU A 65 -0.55 -9.09 -11.23
C LEU A 65 -0.57 -9.10 -12.76
N ALA A 66 -0.27 -7.97 -13.40
CA ALA A 66 -0.25 -7.87 -14.86
C ALA A 66 0.82 -8.79 -15.48
N GLU A 67 2.00 -8.86 -14.87
CA GLU A 67 3.08 -9.77 -15.29
C GLU A 67 2.68 -11.23 -15.13
N SER A 68 2.06 -11.60 -14.00
CA SER A 68 1.53 -12.95 -13.78
C SER A 68 0.53 -13.33 -14.86
N LEU A 69 -0.41 -12.45 -15.19
CA LEU A 69 -1.43 -12.71 -16.22
C LEU A 69 -0.81 -12.87 -17.61
N ARG A 70 0.15 -12.01 -17.97
CA ARG A 70 0.87 -12.10 -19.24
C ARG A 70 1.62 -13.44 -19.36
N ASN A 71 2.31 -13.86 -18.30
CA ASN A 71 3.05 -15.12 -18.29
C ASN A 71 2.11 -16.33 -18.40
N SER A 72 0.94 -16.30 -17.77
CA SER A 72 -0.08 -17.34 -17.91
C SER A 72 -0.68 -17.40 -19.33
N GLN A 73 -0.79 -16.27 -20.03
CA GLN A 73 -1.27 -16.22 -21.42
C GLN A 73 -0.24 -16.71 -22.44
N SER A 74 1.06 -16.52 -22.19
CA SER A 74 2.14 -16.98 -23.09
C SER A 74 2.46 -18.47 -22.98
N GLN A 75 1.92 -19.18 -21.98
CA GLN A 75 2.12 -20.62 -21.75
C GLN A 75 0.98 -21.50 -22.30
N ASN A 76 -0.08 -20.89 -22.85
CA ASN A 76 -1.19 -21.54 -23.54
C ASN A 76 -1.16 -21.22 -25.04
#